data_AF-A0A7V8NP38-F1
#
_entry.id   AF-A0A7V8NP38-F1
#
_cell.length_a   1.000
_cell.length_b   1.000
_cell.length_c   1.000
_cell.angle_alpha   90.00
_cell.angle_beta   90.00
_cell.angle_gamma   90.00
#
_symmetry.space_group_name_H-M   'P 1'
#
loop_
_entity.id
_entity.type
_entity.pdbx_description
1 polymer ?
#
loop_
_entity_poly.entity_id
_entity_poly.type
_entity_poly.pdbx_seq_one_letter_code
_entity_poly.pdbx_strand_id
1 'polypeptide(L)'
;MRRGFCSTCGEAFTEKPATVFVAWRDQGEERQAWRMQWCRKCTYGHLNATFEKVLGNPSYAHCLAGGESLNGSGGSLVWLTIFLPKQEREDAEWWYCADCVVDVRNALTDGGIRQPNRPGFDQTGGRDQETPWPALGQAQTVAQAIKRGRRS
;
A
#
# COMPACT_ATOMS: atom_id res chain seq x y z
N MET A 1 21.77 12.86 12.28
CA MET A 1 20.61 12.19 11.62
C MET A 1 21.09 10.86 11.08
N ARG A 2 20.46 9.72 11.44
CA ARG A 2 20.75 8.44 10.76
C ARG A 2 20.30 8.60 9.31
N ARG A 3 21.22 8.46 8.35
CA ARG A 3 20.86 8.41 6.93
C ARG A 3 20.14 7.08 6.72
N GLY A 4 18.89 7.14 6.27
CA GLY A 4 18.18 5.96 5.80
C GLY A 4 18.62 5.60 4.38
N PHE A 5 18.29 4.39 3.96
CA PHE A 5 18.55 3.87 2.62
C PHE A 5 17.24 3.47 1.95
N CYS A 6 17.17 3.63 0.65
CA CYS A 6 16.03 3.19 -0.14
C CYS A 6 15.90 1.67 -0.07
N SER A 7 14.71 1.18 0.28
CA SER A 7 14.40 -0.26 0.29
C SER A 7 14.60 -0.92 -1.08
N THR A 8 14.41 -0.16 -2.18
CA THR A 8 14.52 -0.67 -3.55
C THR A 8 15.95 -0.59 -4.12
N CYS A 9 16.58 0.60 -4.14
CA CYS A 9 17.88 0.78 -4.80
C CYS A 9 19.08 0.76 -3.86
N GLY A 10 18.88 0.71 -2.54
CA GLY A 10 19.95 0.75 -1.55
C GLY A 10 20.68 2.10 -1.45
N GLU A 11 20.31 3.11 -2.25
CA GLU A 11 20.94 4.43 -2.20
C GLU A 11 20.53 5.19 -0.93
N ALA A 12 21.48 5.96 -0.38
CA ALA A 12 21.21 6.80 0.78
C ALA A 12 20.25 7.95 0.43
N PHE A 13 19.34 8.28 1.33
CA PHE A 13 18.40 9.38 1.11
C PHE A 13 19.10 10.74 1.14
N THR A 14 18.89 11.53 0.09
CA THR A 14 19.26 12.94 0.00
C THR A 14 18.12 13.87 0.46
N GLU A 15 16.89 13.37 0.43
CA GLU A 15 15.66 14.07 0.81
C GLU A 15 14.72 13.18 1.63
N LYS A 16 13.59 13.71 2.11
CA LYS A 16 12.61 12.90 2.87
C LYS A 16 12.06 11.79 1.95
N PRO A 17 12.17 10.50 2.31
CA PRO A 17 11.68 9.41 1.47
C PRO A 17 10.15 9.31 1.53
N ALA A 18 9.56 8.66 0.53
CA ALA A 18 8.20 8.16 0.63
C ALA A 18 8.16 6.99 1.61
N THR A 19 7.08 6.89 2.39
CA THR A 19 6.82 5.70 3.21
C THR A 19 5.71 4.91 2.57
N VAL A 20 5.96 3.64 2.31
CA VAL A 20 5.02 2.74 1.65
C VAL A 20 4.62 1.64 2.60
N PHE A 21 3.32 1.40 2.70
CA PHE A 21 2.75 0.30 3.43
C PHE A 21 2.01 -0.60 2.47
N VAL A 22 2.28 -1.88 2.56
CA VAL A 22 1.65 -2.90 1.73
C VAL A 22 1.13 -3.98 2.64
N ALA A 23 -0.08 -4.44 2.37
CA ALA A 23 -0.71 -5.51 3.12
C ALA A 23 -1.52 -6.41 2.20
N TRP A 24 -1.69 -7.66 2.60
CA TRP A 24 -2.63 -8.61 2.00
C TRP A 24 -3.05 -9.63 3.07
N ARG A 25 -4.05 -10.46 2.74
CA ARG A 25 -4.41 -11.63 3.53
C ARG A 25 -3.93 -12.87 2.79
N ASP A 26 -3.34 -13.81 3.52
CA ASP A 26 -3.02 -15.13 2.97
C ASP A 26 -4.25 -16.05 2.99
N GLN A 27 -4.13 -17.24 2.39
CA GLN A 27 -5.21 -18.22 2.31
C GLN A 27 -5.77 -18.64 3.69
N GLY A 28 -4.99 -18.45 4.77
CA GLY A 28 -5.42 -18.67 6.16
C GLY A 28 -6.04 -17.45 6.84
N GLU A 29 -6.44 -16.44 6.06
CA GLU A 29 -7.00 -15.14 6.49
C GLU A 29 -6.07 -14.28 7.36
N GLU A 30 -4.86 -14.76 7.68
CA GLU A 30 -3.86 -13.99 8.40
C GLU A 30 -3.40 -12.81 7.55
N ARG A 31 -3.45 -11.62 8.15
CA ARG A 31 -2.90 -10.41 7.56
C ARG A 31 -1.38 -10.47 7.54
N GLN A 32 -0.80 -10.11 6.41
CA GLN A 32 0.61 -9.77 6.27
C GLN A 32 0.73 -8.28 5.96
N ALA A 33 1.72 -7.62 6.56
CA ALA A 33 1.97 -6.21 6.33
C ALA A 33 3.48 -5.89 6.35
N TRP A 34 3.92 -5.08 5.39
CA TRP A 34 5.28 -4.56 5.33
C TRP A 34 5.28 -3.03 5.24
N ARG A 35 6.38 -2.46 5.74
CA ARG A 35 6.70 -1.04 5.60
C ARG A 35 8.02 -0.89 4.85
N MET A 36 8.03 -0.04 3.85
CA MET A 36 9.22 0.31 3.06
C MET A 36 9.48 1.81 3.06
N GLN A 37 10.69 2.19 2.67
CA GLN A 37 11.04 3.57 2.39
C GLN A 37 11.62 3.69 0.98
N TRP A 38 11.01 4.50 0.13
CA TRP A 38 11.45 4.68 -1.25
C TRP A 38 12.06 6.07 -1.45
N CYS A 39 13.18 6.14 -2.17
CA CYS A 39 13.70 7.40 -2.66
C CYS A 39 12.76 7.95 -3.73
N ARG A 40 12.90 9.23 -4.06
CA ARG A 40 12.05 9.89 -5.06
C ARG A 40 12.07 9.17 -6.41
N LYS A 41 13.26 8.77 -6.89
CA LYS A 41 13.42 8.05 -8.17
C LYS A 41 12.65 6.72 -8.19
N CYS A 42 12.84 5.89 -7.17
CA CYS A 42 12.12 4.61 -7.05
C CYS A 42 10.62 4.82 -6.89
N THR A 43 10.22 5.84 -6.12
CA THR A 43 8.80 6.19 -5.95
C THR A 43 8.16 6.49 -7.30
N TYR A 44 8.69 7.43 -8.09
CA TYR A 44 8.13 7.72 -9.41
C TYR A 44 8.22 6.56 -10.38
N GLY A 45 9.31 5.77 -10.35
CA GLY A 45 9.45 4.59 -11.20
C GLY A 45 8.37 3.55 -10.94
N HIS A 46 8.12 3.22 -9.66
CA HIS A 46 7.05 2.30 -9.27
C HIS A 46 5.67 2.91 -9.53
N LEU A 47 5.47 4.18 -9.20
CA LEU A 47 4.19 4.85 -9.41
C LEU A 47 3.82 4.92 -10.88
N ASN A 48 4.69 5.34 -11.79
CA ASN A 48 4.37 5.37 -13.22
C ASN A 48 4.08 3.97 -13.75
N ALA A 49 4.95 2.99 -13.45
CA ALA A 49 4.76 1.62 -13.91
C ALA A 49 3.45 0.99 -13.42
N THR A 50 2.96 1.43 -12.26
CA THR A 50 1.76 0.85 -11.64
C THR A 50 0.50 1.65 -11.93
N PHE A 51 0.51 2.98 -11.81
CA PHE A 51 -0.65 3.83 -12.08
C PHE A 51 -1.06 3.83 -13.55
N GLU A 52 -0.13 3.75 -14.51
CA GLU A 52 -0.49 3.62 -15.92
C GLU A 52 -1.31 2.34 -16.19
N LYS A 53 -1.03 1.27 -15.45
CA LYS A 53 -1.77 0.00 -15.55
C LYS A 53 -3.09 0.03 -14.78
N VAL A 54 -3.16 0.78 -13.68
CA VAL A 54 -4.29 0.75 -12.72
C VAL A 54 -5.36 1.78 -13.02
N LEU A 55 -4.99 3.02 -13.34
CA LEU A 55 -5.96 4.09 -13.61
C LEU A 55 -6.63 3.97 -14.97
N GLY A 56 -6.02 3.21 -15.89
CA GLY A 56 -6.57 2.98 -17.22
C GLY A 56 -7.81 2.09 -17.24
N ASN A 57 -7.91 1.11 -16.32
CA ASN A 57 -9.08 0.24 -16.20
C ASN A 57 -9.03 -0.62 -14.92
N PRO A 58 -9.67 -0.22 -13.79
CA PRO A 58 -9.77 -1.04 -12.60
C PRO A 58 -10.78 -2.18 -12.83
N SER A 59 -10.47 -3.10 -13.73
CA SER A 59 -11.27 -4.30 -13.93
C SER A 59 -10.89 -5.29 -12.85
N TYR A 60 -11.68 -5.34 -11.77
CA TYR A 60 -11.66 -6.38 -10.74
C TYR A 60 -11.78 -7.81 -11.31
N ALA A 61 -12.14 -7.93 -12.59
CA ALA A 61 -12.28 -9.20 -13.30
C ALA A 61 -10.97 -9.73 -13.90
N HIS A 62 -9.85 -9.00 -13.83
CA HIS A 62 -8.58 -9.41 -14.45
C HIS A 62 -7.37 -9.20 -13.53
N CYS A 63 -6.37 -10.07 -13.66
CA CYS A 63 -5.08 -9.95 -13.00
C CYS A 63 -4.33 -8.73 -13.54
N LEU A 64 -3.86 -7.85 -12.65
CA LEU A 64 -3.14 -6.64 -13.07
C LEU A 64 -1.77 -6.92 -13.74
N ALA A 65 -1.14 -8.06 -13.43
CA ALA A 65 0.16 -8.43 -13.98
C ALA A 65 0.05 -9.17 -15.32
N GLY A 66 -0.80 -10.20 -15.40
CA GLY A 66 -0.94 -11.07 -16.58
C GLY A 66 -2.14 -10.77 -17.48
N GLY A 67 -3.12 -9.98 -17.02
CA GLY A 67 -4.36 -9.70 -17.75
C GLY A 67 -5.37 -10.84 -17.76
N GLU A 68 -5.06 -11.98 -17.16
CA GLU A 68 -5.94 -13.15 -17.09
C GLU A 68 -7.20 -12.87 -16.28
N SER A 69 -8.33 -13.48 -16.65
CA SER A 69 -9.55 -13.31 -15.88
C SER A 69 -9.44 -13.94 -14.48
N LEU A 70 -9.89 -13.21 -13.47
CA LEU A 70 -10.01 -13.67 -12.08
C LEU A 70 -11.34 -14.37 -11.80
N ASN A 71 -12.21 -14.48 -12.81
CA ASN A 71 -13.51 -15.13 -12.68
C ASN A 71 -13.31 -16.64 -12.45
N GLY A 72 -13.51 -17.09 -11.21
CA GLY A 72 -13.51 -18.51 -10.83
C GLY A 72 -12.22 -19.04 -10.22
N SER A 73 -11.09 -18.34 -10.35
CA SER A 73 -9.79 -18.75 -9.80
C SER A 73 -9.48 -18.18 -8.41
N GLY A 74 -10.26 -17.21 -7.94
CA GLY A 74 -10.02 -16.51 -6.68
C GLY A 74 -8.83 -15.57 -6.79
N GLY A 75 -9.10 -14.28 -6.98
CA GLY A 75 -8.05 -13.27 -6.99
C GLY A 75 -7.47 -13.05 -5.59
N SER A 76 -6.18 -12.78 -5.51
CA SER A 76 -5.54 -12.28 -4.29
C SER A 76 -5.47 -10.77 -4.33
N LEU A 77 -6.01 -10.14 -3.29
CA LEU A 77 -6.01 -8.70 -3.13
C LEU A 77 -4.75 -8.22 -2.39
N VAL A 78 -4.08 -7.22 -2.96
CA VAL A 78 -2.96 -6.50 -2.38
C VAL A 78 -3.37 -5.04 -2.20
N TRP A 79 -3.26 -4.56 -0.96
CA TRP A 79 -3.51 -3.16 -0.59
C TRP A 79 -2.20 -2.41 -0.48
N LEU A 80 -2.15 -1.21 -1.03
CA LEU A 80 -1.00 -0.31 -0.97
C LEU A 80 -1.42 1.07 -0.47
N THR A 81 -0.72 1.58 0.55
CA THR A 81 -0.77 2.99 0.95
C THR A 81 0.59 3.62 0.73
N ILE A 82 0.60 4.80 0.12
CA ILE A 82 1.79 5.59 -0.12
C ILE A 82 1.64 6.94 0.57
N PHE A 83 2.63 7.26 1.41
CA PHE A 83 2.77 8.57 2.02
C PHE A 83 3.91 9.32 1.31
N LEU A 84 3.55 10.13 0.33
CA LEU A 84 4.49 10.99 -0.37
C LEU A 84 4.90 12.19 0.49
N PRO A 85 6.16 12.65 0.43
CA PRO A 85 6.58 13.85 1.14
C PRO A 85 5.76 15.07 0.73
N LYS A 86 5.15 15.75 1.70
CA LYS A 86 4.35 16.99 1.51
C LYS A 86 3.07 16.80 0.70
N GLN A 87 2.61 15.57 0.50
CA GLN A 87 1.32 15.30 -0.15
C GLN A 87 0.40 14.54 0.79
N GLU A 88 -0.87 14.47 0.40
CA GLU A 88 -1.84 13.63 1.10
C GLU A 88 -1.55 12.14 0.86
N ARG A 89 -2.23 11.33 1.66
CA ARG A 89 -2.15 9.87 1.58
C ARG A 89 -2.81 9.40 0.29
N GLU A 90 -2.13 8.49 -0.42
CA GLU A 90 -2.70 7.78 -1.56
C GLU A 90 -2.89 6.30 -1.22
N ASP A 91 -4.06 5.78 -1.55
CA ASP A 91 -4.39 4.37 -1.36
C ASP A 91 -4.74 3.73 -2.70
N ALA A 92 -4.30 2.48 -2.87
CA ALA A 92 -4.58 1.67 -4.04
C ALA A 92 -4.88 0.22 -3.65
N GLU A 93 -5.74 -0.41 -4.42
CA GLU A 93 -6.14 -1.80 -4.26
C GLU A 93 -5.94 -2.55 -5.57
N TRP A 94 -5.22 -3.67 -5.54
CA TRP A 94 -4.86 -4.43 -6.72
C TRP A 94 -5.18 -5.91 -6.59
N TRP A 95 -5.75 -6.47 -7.65
CA TRP A 95 -6.09 -7.87 -7.73
C TRP A 95 -5.15 -8.62 -8.65
N TYR A 96 -4.63 -9.75 -8.17
CA TYR A 96 -3.70 -10.60 -8.89
C TYR A 96 -4.19 -12.05 -8.90
N CYS A 97 -3.86 -12.81 -9.95
CA CYS A 97 -4.04 -14.26 -9.92
C CYS A 97 -3.04 -14.89 -8.94
N ALA A 98 -3.28 -16.15 -8.58
CA ALA A 98 -2.46 -16.88 -7.60
C ALA A 98 -0.98 -16.93 -7.96
N ASP A 99 -0.65 -17.02 -9.26
CA ASP A 99 0.74 -17.09 -9.71
C ASP A 99 1.42 -15.72 -9.63
N CYS A 100 0.77 -14.68 -10.21
CA CYS A 100 1.35 -13.34 -10.23
C CYS A 100 1.44 -12.69 -8.84
N VAL A 101 0.54 -13.03 -7.91
CA VAL A 101 0.56 -12.39 -6.58
C VAL A 101 1.83 -12.73 -5.82
N VAL A 102 2.42 -13.91 -6.04
CA VAL A 102 3.66 -14.33 -5.36
C VAL A 102 4.81 -13.42 -5.77
N ASP A 103 5.00 -13.21 -7.07
CA ASP A 103 6.04 -12.34 -7.60
C ASP A 103 5.86 -10.89 -7.15
N VAL A 104 4.62 -10.40 -7.17
CA VAL A 104 4.28 -9.05 -6.72
C VAL A 104 4.55 -8.89 -5.23
N ARG A 105 4.14 -9.85 -4.40
CA ARG A 105 4.42 -9.83 -2.96
C ARG A 105 5.93 -9.79 -2.75
N ASN A 106 6.68 -10.70 -3.36
CA ASN A 106 8.15 -10.74 -3.25
C ASN A 106 8.79 -9.39 -3.62
N ALA A 107 8.39 -8.79 -4.74
CA ALA A 107 8.88 -7.49 -5.19
C ALA A 107 8.52 -6.35 -4.22
N LEU A 108 7.30 -6.35 -3.68
CA LEU A 108 6.83 -5.38 -2.68
C LEU A 108 7.35 -5.68 -1.27
N THR A 109 7.96 -6.84 -1.05
CA THR A 109 8.60 -7.18 0.22
C THR A 109 10.04 -6.71 0.29
N ASP A 110 10.68 -6.62 -0.87
CA ASP A 110 12.13 -6.58 -0.94
C ASP A 110 12.67 -5.31 -0.24
N GLY A 111 13.61 -5.51 0.68
CA GLY A 111 14.10 -4.46 1.58
C GLY A 111 13.05 -3.86 2.54
N GLY A 112 11.89 -4.48 2.68
CA GLY A 112 10.79 -4.09 3.56
C GLY A 112 10.91 -4.64 4.97
N ILE A 113 10.29 -3.96 5.93
CA ILE A 113 10.24 -4.37 7.34
C ILE A 113 8.85 -4.90 7.66
N ARG A 114 8.76 -6.17 8.06
CA ARG A 114 7.50 -6.80 8.51
C ARG A 114 6.93 -6.06 9.71
N GLN A 115 5.67 -5.68 9.58
CA GLN A 115 4.90 -5.04 10.62
C GLN A 115 4.17 -6.13 11.41
N PRO A 116 4.15 -6.05 12.75
CA PRO A 116 3.41 -7.01 13.55
C PRO A 116 1.91 -6.86 13.31
N ASN A 117 1.20 -7.98 13.35
CA ASN A 117 -0.25 -7.96 13.46
C ASN A 117 -0.62 -7.31 14.80
N ARG A 118 -1.42 -6.25 14.75
CA ARG A 118 -1.88 -5.56 15.96
C ARG A 118 -3.15 -6.25 16.46
N PRO A 119 -3.15 -6.87 17.65
CA PRO A 119 -4.36 -7.49 18.20
C PRO A 119 -5.45 -6.42 18.39
N GLY A 120 -6.68 -6.75 17.95
CA GLY A 120 -7.86 -5.86 18.02
C GLY A 120 -8.40 -5.37 16.67
N PHE A 121 -7.78 -5.74 15.55
CA PHE A 121 -8.21 -5.31 14.21
C PHE A 121 -8.93 -6.37 13.37
N ASP A 122 -8.93 -7.63 13.83
CA ASP A 122 -9.36 -8.78 13.03
C ASP A 122 -10.80 -9.26 13.29
N GLN A 123 -11.61 -8.55 14.09
CA GLN A 123 -12.88 -9.11 14.60
C GLN A 123 -14.21 -8.50 14.10
N THR A 124 -14.23 -7.61 13.10
CA THR A 124 -15.51 -7.16 12.52
C THR A 124 -15.58 -7.50 11.03
N GLY A 125 -15.99 -8.74 10.76
CA GLY A 125 -16.57 -9.15 9.47
C GLY A 125 -17.92 -8.47 9.20
N GLY A 126 -17.94 -7.14 9.20
CA GLY A 126 -19.09 -6.32 8.80
C GLY A 126 -18.80 -5.72 7.43
N ARG A 127 -19.80 -5.69 6.56
CA ARG A 127 -19.76 -5.17 5.18
C ARG A 127 -19.49 -3.64 5.08
N ASP A 128 -19.07 -2.99 6.17
CA ASP A 128 -18.71 -1.58 6.25
C ASP A 128 -17.18 -1.37 6.11
N GLN A 129 -16.52 -2.20 5.29
CA GLN A 129 -15.07 -2.18 5.00
C GLN A 129 -14.71 -1.17 3.89
N GLU A 130 -15.28 0.03 3.87
CA GLU A 130 -14.96 1.01 2.81
C GLU A 130 -13.58 1.66 2.95
N THR A 131 -12.81 1.37 4.01
CA THR A 131 -11.37 1.70 4.00
C THR A 131 -10.57 0.71 4.86
N PRO A 132 -9.56 0.02 4.31
CA PRO A 132 -8.74 -0.97 5.04
C PRO A 132 -7.72 -0.35 6.02
N TRP A 133 -7.78 0.95 6.23
CA TRP A 133 -6.68 1.76 6.77
C TRP A 133 -6.76 2.28 8.20
N PRO A 134 -7.80 2.05 9.03
CA PRO A 134 -7.73 2.54 10.41
C PRO A 134 -6.61 1.86 11.23
N ALA A 135 -5.97 0.79 10.72
CA ALA A 135 -4.85 0.07 11.36
C ALA A 135 -3.47 0.74 11.21
N LEU A 136 -3.25 1.63 10.24
CA LEU A 136 -1.95 2.30 10.03
C LEU A 136 -1.74 3.55 10.89
N GLY A 137 -2.65 3.79 11.84
CA GLY A 137 -2.73 5.01 12.62
C GLY A 137 -3.52 6.06 11.86
N GLN A 138 -4.52 6.64 12.52
CA GLN A 138 -5.17 7.86 12.05
C GLN A 138 -4.09 8.92 11.82
N ALA A 139 -3.61 9.05 10.58
CA ALA A 139 -3.23 10.36 10.08
C ALA A 139 -4.56 11.13 10.10
N GLN A 140 -4.75 11.95 11.13
CA GLN A 140 -5.90 12.84 11.25
C GLN A 140 -6.17 13.45 9.87
N THR A 141 -7.35 13.17 9.33
CA THR A 141 -7.84 13.90 8.18
C THR A 141 -7.75 15.39 8.51
N VAL A 142 -7.04 16.15 7.67
CA VAL A 142 -6.76 17.58 7.86
C VAL A 142 -8.04 18.43 7.91
N ALA A 143 -9.21 17.83 7.65
CA ALA A 143 -10.52 18.46 7.85
C ALA A 143 -10.78 18.96 9.29
N GLN A 144 -10.03 18.51 10.32
CA GLN A 144 -10.19 19.00 11.69
C GLN A 144 -9.16 20.04 12.16
N ALA A 145 -8.06 20.27 11.42
CA ALA A 145 -7.08 21.30 11.81
C ALA A 145 -7.50 22.73 11.39
N ILE A 146 -8.43 22.88 10.43
CA ILE A 146 -8.91 24.20 9.97
C ILE A 146 -9.98 24.80 10.89
N LYS A 147 -10.65 24.00 11.75
CA LYS A 147 -11.75 24.49 12.62
C LYS A 147 -11.32 25.04 13.99
N ARG A 148 -10.04 25.01 14.37
CA ARG A 148 -9.58 25.57 15.66
C ARG A 148 -8.69 26.83 15.56
N GLY A 149 -8.51 27.39 14.36
CA GLY A 149 -7.75 28.63 14.13
C GLY A 149 -8.57 29.91 13.90
N ARG A 150 -9.89 29.89 14.12
CA ARG A 150 -10.75 31.09 14.06
C ARG A 150 -11.57 31.23 15.35
N ARG A 151 -10.92 31.75 16.38
CA ARG A 151 -11.56 32.63 17.37
C ARG A 151 -10.55 33.74 17.68
N SER A 152 -10.62 34.77 16.84
CA SER A 152 -10.48 36.17 17.27
C SER A 152 -11.55 36.49 18.31
#